data_AF-A0A4P6ZI07-F1
#
_entry.id   AF-A0A4P6ZI07-F1
#
_cell.length_a   1.000
_cell.length_b   1.000
_cell.length_c   1.000
_cell.angle_alpha   90.00
_cell.angle_beta   90.00
_cell.angle_gamma   90.00
#
_symmetry.space_group_name_H-M   'P 1'
#
loop_
_entity.id
_entity.type
_entity.pdbx_description
1 polymer ?
#
loop_
_entity_poly.entity_id
_entity_poly.type
_entity_poly.pdbx_seq_one_letter_code
_entity_poly.pdbx_strand_id
1 'polypeptide(L)'
;MRVIFWVIASILLAFLMMAAGVQHLWNPGFYLPFVPSFLPFPLAIVYLSGIVELLLGIVTLFLNQKYTQYGLFGIFVLMVIFLPLHIADAFKAQPVIGSPELAYFRLVIQLILIWLSWRSYKFTSLVK
;
A
#
# COMPACT_ATOMS: atom_id res chain seq x y z
N MET A 1 14.49 18.98 -11.80
CA MET A 1 13.09 18.85 -11.32
C MET A 1 12.60 17.40 -11.30
N ARG A 2 12.82 16.58 -12.36
CA ARG A 2 12.35 15.17 -12.39
C ARG A 2 12.91 14.27 -11.28
N VAL A 3 14.20 14.41 -10.91
CA VAL A 3 14.83 13.60 -9.84
C VAL A 3 14.19 13.88 -8.48
N ILE A 4 14.11 15.16 -8.10
CA ILE A 4 13.53 15.60 -6.82
C ILE A 4 12.10 15.09 -6.65
N PHE A 5 11.30 15.15 -7.72
CA PHE A 5 9.92 14.63 -7.69
C PHE A 5 9.86 13.15 -7.31
N TRP A 6 10.68 12.29 -7.92
CA TRP A 6 10.65 10.85 -7.63
C TRP A 6 11.25 10.50 -6.26
N VAL A 7 12.20 11.30 -5.76
CA VAL A 7 12.68 11.19 -4.38
C VAL A 7 11.55 11.51 -3.41
N ILE A 8 10.86 12.64 -3.61
CA ILE A 8 9.70 13.03 -2.78
C ILE A 8 8.60 11.97 -2.84
N ALA A 9 8.28 11.45 -4.03
CA ALA A 9 7.29 10.39 -4.21
C ALA A 9 7.68 9.11 -3.47
N SER A 10 8.97 8.74 -3.47
CA SER A 10 9.45 7.55 -2.74
C SER A 10 9.36 7.73 -1.23
N ILE A 11 9.71 8.92 -0.71
CA ILE A 11 9.55 9.27 0.70
C ILE A 11 8.08 9.26 1.11
N LEU A 12 7.19 9.82 0.27
CA LEU A 12 5.76 9.82 0.51
C LEU A 12 5.20 8.39 0.57
N LEU A 13 5.54 7.55 -0.41
CA LEU A 13 5.12 6.14 -0.43
C LEU A 13 5.58 5.40 0.82
N ALA A 14 6.83 5.61 1.22
CA ALA A 14 7.36 4.98 2.42
C ALA A 14 6.61 5.42 3.68
N PHE A 15 6.38 6.72 3.84
CA PHE A 15 5.63 7.25 4.98
C PHE A 15 4.19 6.72 5.02
N LEU A 16 3.50 6.68 3.87
CA LEU A 16 2.16 6.11 3.78
C LEU A 16 2.13 4.64 4.21
N MET A 17 3.12 3.83 3.79
CA MET A 17 3.22 2.43 4.20
C MET A 17 3.53 2.28 5.68
N MET A 18 4.41 3.10 6.25
CA MET A 18 4.68 3.06 7.68
C MET A 18 3.46 3.46 8.51
N ALA A 19 2.76 4.51 8.10
CA ALA A 19 1.54 4.96 8.77
C ALA A 19 0.41 3.91 8.67
N ALA A 20 0.19 3.34 7.48
CA ALA A 20 -0.78 2.26 7.28
C ALA A 20 -0.41 1.00 8.10
N GLY A 21 0.87 0.62 8.10
CA GLY A 21 1.36 -0.52 8.85
C GLY A 21 1.15 -0.34 10.35
N VAL A 22 1.47 0.82 10.90
CA VAL A 22 1.19 1.15 12.32
C VAL A 22 -0.31 1.09 12.60
N GLN A 23 -1.16 1.60 11.71
CA GLN A 23 -2.61 1.58 11.90
C GLN A 23 -3.19 0.16 11.89
N HIS A 24 -2.68 -0.74 11.05
CA HIS A 24 -3.04 -2.17 11.07
C HIS A 24 -2.71 -2.83 12.42
N LEU A 25 -1.57 -2.47 13.02
CA LEU A 25 -1.15 -2.99 14.33
C LEU A 25 -1.94 -2.38 15.49
N TRP A 26 -2.23 -1.07 15.42
CA TRP A 26 -2.88 -0.31 16.48
C TRP A 26 -4.40 -0.55 16.53
N ASN A 27 -5.05 -0.60 15.37
CA ASN A 27 -6.50 -0.80 15.25
C ASN A 27 -6.84 -1.84 14.16
N PRO A 28 -6.50 -3.13 14.39
CA PRO A 28 -6.78 -4.18 13.41
C PRO A 28 -8.28 -4.35 13.11
N GLY A 29 -9.16 -3.99 14.07
CA GLY A 29 -10.61 -4.08 13.92
C GLY A 29 -11.17 -3.29 12.75
N PHE A 30 -10.52 -2.19 12.37
CA PHE A 30 -10.88 -1.41 11.18
C PHE A 30 -10.70 -2.21 9.87
N TYR A 31 -9.72 -3.10 9.81
CA TYR A 31 -9.34 -3.83 8.60
C TYR A 31 -9.97 -5.22 8.49
N LEU A 32 -10.37 -5.81 9.62
CA LEU A 32 -10.99 -7.14 9.66
C LEU A 32 -12.12 -7.35 8.64
N PRO A 33 -13.05 -6.40 8.42
CA PRO A 33 -14.15 -6.66 7.49
C PRO A 33 -13.74 -6.62 6.00
N PHE A 34 -12.51 -6.20 5.68
CA PHE A 34 -11.95 -6.34 4.34
C PHE A 34 -11.38 -7.74 4.08
N VAL A 35 -11.05 -8.50 5.12
CA VAL A 35 -10.49 -9.85 4.94
C VAL A 35 -11.57 -10.79 4.36
N PRO A 36 -11.33 -11.44 3.22
CA PRO A 36 -12.28 -12.38 2.64
C PRO A 36 -12.65 -13.52 3.60
N SER A 37 -13.93 -13.84 3.72
CA SER A 37 -14.46 -14.81 4.69
C SER A 37 -13.97 -16.25 4.49
N PHE A 38 -13.44 -16.58 3.31
CA PHE A 38 -12.86 -17.89 3.02
C PHE A 38 -11.41 -18.05 3.53
N LEU A 39 -10.75 -16.96 3.96
CA LEU A 39 -9.40 -17.03 4.50
C LEU A 39 -9.43 -17.32 6.01
N PRO A 40 -8.59 -18.25 6.50
CA PRO A 40 -8.47 -18.51 7.93
C PRO A 40 -7.67 -17.40 8.62
N PHE A 41 -7.88 -17.26 9.93
CA PHE A 41 -7.10 -16.36 10.81
C PHE A 41 -7.08 -14.88 10.37
N PRO A 42 -8.24 -14.21 10.22
CA PRO A 42 -8.30 -12.84 9.69
C PRO A 42 -7.48 -11.83 10.50
N LEU A 43 -7.43 -11.98 11.82
CA LEU A 43 -6.62 -11.11 12.68
C LEU A 43 -5.12 -11.25 12.40
N ALA A 44 -4.63 -12.48 12.19
CA ALA A 44 -3.24 -12.72 11.86
C ALA A 44 -2.89 -12.13 10.49
N ILE A 45 -3.79 -12.23 9.51
CA ILE A 45 -3.63 -11.62 8.19
C ILE A 45 -3.46 -10.10 8.30
N VAL A 46 -4.31 -9.43 9.08
CA VAL A 46 -4.24 -7.97 9.29
C VAL A 46 -2.92 -7.57 9.97
N TYR A 47 -2.47 -8.31 10.98
CA TYR A 47 -1.18 -8.01 11.61
C TYR A 47 0.00 -8.26 10.66
N LEU A 48 0.00 -9.37 9.93
CA LEU A 48 1.07 -9.68 8.97
C LEU A 48 1.13 -8.67 7.83
N SER A 49 -0.02 -8.24 7.30
CA SER A 49 -0.05 -7.18 6.28
C SER A 49 0.53 -5.88 6.82
N GLY A 50 0.16 -5.48 8.04
CA GLY A 50 0.70 -4.29 8.69
C GLY A 50 2.21 -4.34 8.93
N ILE A 51 2.75 -5.50 9.34
CA ILE A 51 4.20 -5.71 9.49
C ILE A 51 4.88 -5.58 8.12
N VAL A 52 4.32 -6.18 7.07
CA VAL A 52 4.88 -6.10 5.71
C VAL A 52 4.89 -4.66 5.21
N GLU A 53 3.81 -3.90 5.37
CA GLU A 53 3.75 -2.48 5.01
C GLU A 53 4.83 -1.67 5.74
N LEU A 54 4.94 -1.84 7.06
CA LEU A 54 5.92 -1.13 7.89
C LEU A 54 7.35 -1.43 7.42
N LEU A 55 7.68 -2.71 7.18
CA LEU A 55 8.98 -3.14 6.69
C LEU A 55 9.26 -2.57 5.29
N LEU A 56 8.30 -2.58 4.38
CA LEU A 56 8.46 -2.02 3.04
C LEU A 56 8.71 -0.51 3.07
N GLY A 57 8.00 0.22 3.94
CA GLY A 57 8.26 1.64 4.17
C GLY A 57 9.66 1.91 4.70
N ILE A 58 10.08 1.17 5.74
CA ILE A 58 11.44 1.27 6.30
C ILE A 58 12.50 0.93 5.24
N VAL A 59 12.36 -0.18 4.51
CA VAL A 59 13.25 -0.60 3.41
C VAL A 59 13.37 0.50 2.34
N THR A 60 12.26 1.13 2.00
CA THR A 60 12.23 2.23 1.02
C THR A 60 13.04 3.45 1.49
N LEU A 61 13.04 3.73 2.80
CA LEU A 61 13.74 4.87 3.43
C LEU A 61 15.22 4.62 3.76
N PHE A 62 15.81 3.45 3.51
CA PHE A 62 17.23 3.26 3.80
C PHE A 62 18.18 4.17 2.99
N LEU A 63 17.65 5.00 2.07
CA LEU A 63 18.32 6.01 1.22
C LEU A 63 19.48 5.46 0.35
N ASN A 64 19.80 4.18 0.48
CA ASN A 64 20.57 3.39 -0.44
C ASN A 64 19.66 3.02 -1.63
N GLN A 65 20.16 3.23 -2.83
CA GLN A 65 19.42 3.05 -4.06
C GLN A 65 18.89 1.61 -4.26
N LYS A 66 19.70 0.59 -3.92
CA LYS A 66 19.34 -0.82 -4.04
C LYS A 66 18.17 -1.19 -3.13
N TYR A 67 18.18 -0.76 -1.87
CA TYR A 67 17.10 -1.02 -0.92
C TYR A 67 15.85 -0.21 -1.26
N THR A 68 16.00 1.06 -1.66
CA THR A 68 14.86 1.85 -2.13
C THR A 68 14.17 1.19 -3.33
N GLN A 69 14.91 0.60 -4.27
CA GLN A 69 14.32 -0.17 -5.38
C GLN A 69 13.52 -1.38 -4.89
N TYR A 70 14.07 -2.17 -3.95
CA TYR A 70 13.36 -3.34 -3.41
C TYR A 70 12.11 -2.94 -2.64
N GLY A 71 12.18 -1.88 -1.83
CA GLY A 71 11.05 -1.33 -1.11
C GLY A 71 9.95 -0.87 -2.06
N LEU A 72 10.27 -0.05 -3.06
CA LEU A 72 9.30 0.45 -4.04
C LEU A 72 8.65 -0.68 -4.86
N PHE A 73 9.44 -1.69 -5.26
CA PHE A 73 8.90 -2.86 -5.96
C PHE A 73 7.97 -3.68 -5.06
N GLY A 74 8.36 -3.90 -3.80
CA GLY A 74 7.52 -4.58 -2.82
C GLY A 74 6.21 -3.84 -2.55
N ILE A 75 6.26 -2.51 -2.44
CA ILE A 75 5.05 -1.67 -2.31
C ILE A 75 4.16 -1.86 -3.53
N PHE A 76 4.72 -1.80 -4.75
CA PHE A 76 3.96 -2.02 -5.98
C PHE A 76 3.24 -3.39 -5.97
N VAL A 77 3.97 -4.46 -5.65
CA VAL A 77 3.39 -5.82 -5.57
C VAL A 77 2.29 -5.87 -4.53
N LEU A 78 2.51 -5.32 -3.33
CA LEU A 78 1.51 -5.30 -2.27
C LEU A 78 0.24 -4.54 -2.69
N MET A 79 0.39 -3.41 -3.35
CA MET A 79 -0.74 -2.64 -3.86
C MET A 79 -1.53 -3.41 -4.93
N VAL A 80 -0.85 -4.18 -5.79
CA VAL A 80 -1.53 -5.07 -6.74
C VAL A 80 -2.28 -6.18 -6.00
N ILE A 81 -1.72 -6.75 -4.93
CA ILE A 81 -2.38 -7.76 -4.10
C ILE A 81 -3.63 -7.21 -3.41
N PHE A 82 -3.64 -5.96 -2.96
CA PHE A 82 -4.80 -5.33 -2.33
C PHE A 82 -5.88 -4.86 -3.31
N LEU A 83 -5.53 -4.69 -4.60
CA LEU A 83 -6.47 -4.19 -5.61
C LEU A 83 -7.80 -4.95 -5.68
N PRO A 84 -7.85 -6.30 -5.66
CA PRO A 84 -9.11 -7.05 -5.66
C PRO A 84 -10.01 -6.70 -4.47
N LEU A 85 -9.45 -6.38 -3.29
CA LEU A 85 -10.22 -5.99 -2.12
C LEU A 85 -10.95 -4.66 -2.35
N HIS A 86 -10.27 -3.68 -2.95
CA HIS A 86 -10.85 -2.37 -3.25
C HIS A 86 -11.83 -2.40 -4.42
N ILE A 87 -11.60 -3.25 -5.43
CA ILE A 87 -12.59 -3.49 -6.49
C ILE A 87 -13.85 -4.11 -5.88
N ALA A 88 -13.70 -5.20 -5.12
CA ALA A 88 -14.85 -5.87 -4.50
C ALA A 88 -15.63 -4.92 -3.59
N ASP A 89 -14.95 -4.11 -2.79
CA ASP A 89 -15.58 -3.13 -1.90
C ASP A 89 -16.32 -2.01 -2.64
N ALA A 90 -15.73 -1.47 -3.72
CA ALA A 90 -16.33 -0.38 -4.50
C ALA A 90 -17.63 -0.78 -5.21
N PHE A 91 -17.77 -2.07 -5.57
CA PHE A 91 -18.96 -2.59 -6.26
C PHE A 91 -19.92 -3.35 -5.34
N LYS A 92 -19.69 -3.37 -4.03
CA LYS A 92 -20.67 -3.89 -3.06
C LYS A 92 -21.86 -2.94 -2.95
N ALA A 93 -23.06 -3.50 -2.83
CA ALA A 93 -24.27 -2.72 -2.52
C ALA A 93 -24.17 -1.95 -1.20
N GLN A 94 -23.42 -2.51 -0.24
CA GLN A 94 -23.06 -1.87 1.02
C GLN A 94 -21.54 -2.04 1.22
N PRO A 95 -20.74 -1.00 0.96
CA PRO A 95 -19.30 -1.03 1.20
C PRO A 95 -18.97 -1.32 2.66
N VAL A 96 -17.77 -1.87 2.88
CA VAL A 96 -17.24 -2.23 4.19
C VAL A 96 -17.13 -0.99 5.09
N ILE A 97 -16.73 0.15 4.52
CA ILE A 97 -16.60 1.41 5.27
C ILE A 97 -17.16 2.59 4.47
N GLY A 98 -18.04 3.33 5.13
CA GLY A 98 -18.56 4.59 4.63
C GLY A 98 -19.50 4.41 3.43
N SER A 99 -19.62 5.46 2.63
CA SER A 99 -20.50 5.47 1.47
C SER A 99 -19.85 4.87 0.22
N PRO A 100 -20.64 4.52 -0.82
CA PRO A 100 -20.11 4.08 -2.12
C PRO A 100 -19.09 5.04 -2.73
N GLU A 101 -19.29 6.35 -2.58
CA GLU A 101 -18.35 7.37 -3.08
C GLU A 101 -16.98 7.24 -2.42
N LEU A 102 -16.93 6.97 -1.12
CA LEU A 102 -15.69 6.72 -0.38
C LEU A 102 -15.01 5.42 -0.83
N ALA A 103 -15.78 4.40 -1.18
CA ALA A 103 -15.25 3.14 -1.70
C ALA A 103 -14.63 3.32 -3.10
N TYR A 104 -15.28 4.06 -4.00
CA TYR A 104 -14.70 4.44 -5.29
C TYR A 104 -13.44 5.30 -5.13
N PHE A 105 -13.45 6.24 -4.17
CA PHE A 105 -12.28 7.04 -3.87
C PHE A 105 -11.08 6.17 -3.44
N ARG A 106 -11.30 5.20 -2.54
CA ARG A 106 -10.26 4.22 -2.15
C ARG A 106 -9.71 3.46 -3.35
N LEU A 107 -10.57 3.02 -4.27
CA LEU A 107 -10.14 2.33 -5.49
C LEU A 107 -9.27 3.23 -6.38
N VAL A 108 -9.64 4.51 -6.56
CA VAL A 108 -8.82 5.46 -7.32
C VAL A 108 -7.46 5.69 -6.66
N ILE A 109 -7.44 5.90 -5.34
CA ILE A 109 -6.18 6.01 -4.58
C ILE A 109 -5.33 4.75 -4.76
N GLN A 110 -5.93 3.56 -4.73
CA GLN A 110 -5.21 2.31 -4.96
C GLN A 110 -4.51 2.29 -6.32
N LEU A 111 -5.21 2.67 -7.39
CA LEU A 111 -4.63 2.75 -8.74
C LEU A 111 -3.51 3.79 -8.83
N ILE A 112 -3.64 4.92 -8.14
CA ILE A 112 -2.58 5.93 -8.03
C ILE A 112 -1.37 5.36 -7.30
N LEU A 113 -1.54 4.64 -6.20
CA LEU A 113 -0.43 4.04 -5.43
C LEU A 113 0.30 2.97 -6.26
N ILE A 114 -0.42 2.15 -7.02
CA ILE A 114 0.16 1.19 -7.97
C ILE A 114 1.00 1.93 -9.02
N TRP A 115 0.42 2.95 -9.65
CA TRP A 115 1.14 3.72 -10.68
C TRP A 115 2.37 4.42 -10.11
N LEU A 116 2.23 5.09 -8.95
CA LEU A 116 3.30 5.88 -8.35
C LEU A 116 4.46 4.99 -7.89
N SER A 117 4.18 3.86 -7.24
CA SER A 117 5.20 2.90 -6.81
C SER A 117 5.95 2.29 -8.00
N TRP A 118 5.24 1.89 -9.06
CA TRP A 118 5.87 1.37 -10.28
C TRP A 118 6.77 2.40 -10.96
N ARG A 119 6.28 3.65 -11.11
CA ARG A 119 7.06 4.71 -11.77
C ARG A 119 8.27 5.12 -10.95
N SER A 120 8.14 5.22 -9.63
CA SER A 120 9.26 5.45 -8.71
C SER A 120 10.30 4.33 -8.81
N TYR A 121 9.87 3.06 -8.79
CA TYR A 121 10.77 1.91 -8.96
C TYR A 121 11.55 1.99 -10.28
N LYS A 122 10.86 2.22 -11.41
CA LYS A 122 11.49 2.34 -12.72
C LYS A 122 12.49 3.50 -12.77
N PHE A 123 12.15 4.65 -12.19
CA PHE A 123 13.06 5.78 -12.13
C PHE A 123 14.33 5.45 -11.33
N THR A 124 14.18 4.92 -10.12
CA THR A 124 15.31 4.55 -9.25
C THR A 124 16.16 3.44 -9.86
N SER A 125 15.59 2.55 -10.70
CA SER A 125 16.32 1.50 -11.44
C SER A 125 17.22 2.01 -12.57
N LEU A 126 16.99 3.24 -13.05
CA LEU A 126 17.70 3.81 -14.20
C LEU A 126 18.86 4.71 -13.80
N VAL A 127 18.83 5.25 -12.58
CA VAL A 127 19.99 5.92 -11.99
C VAL A 127 21.05 4.83 -11.78
N LYS A 128 22.31 5.07 -12.15
CA LYS A 128 23.43 4.16 -11.86
C LYS A 128 24.43 4.91 -11.00
#